data_AF-A0A418PLH9-F1
#
_entry.id   AF-A0A418PLH9-F1
#
_cell.length_a   1.000
_cell.length_b   1.000
_cell.length_c   1.000
_cell.angle_alpha   90.00
_cell.angle_beta   90.00
_cell.angle_gamma   90.00
#
_symmetry.space_group_name_H-M   'P 1'
#
loop_
_entity.id
_entity.type
_entity.pdbx_description
1 polymer ?
#
loop_
_entity_poly.entity_id
_entity_poly.type
_entity_poly.pdbx_seq_one_letter_code
_entity_poly.pdbx_strand_id
1 'polypeptide(L)'
;SVTATANYTITQADLDNGSVTNTATASGNEVTSNQDSETATANQTFDYTITKVADIQTYSAVDEEVDYTITVKNTGNVTLKGIVVTDPLTGLDETIESLAPGDESVLVTTYLITQVDLDEGFVTNTATASFGEIEKTASEIINADQNPFLDITKVADNKTYDAVGNVITYTITVTNTGNITLNEIEVSDPLTGLDELISVLSPGDSEVFETSYTISQDDIEDGQVVNTATAKVGEIEEKASEIVSAIQRASINLNKVSNVATVDAVGDVIVYTLTVTNTGNVTLSNVTVTDPKTGLNQNVGTLNPGASQAVNTQYVVTLADMN
;
A
#
# COMPACT_ATOMS: atom_id res chain seq x y z
N SER A 1 -49.28 19.08 80.38
CA SER A 1 -48.08 18.98 79.53
C SER A 1 -48.05 20.19 78.61
N VAL A 2 -46.86 20.68 78.25
CA VAL A 2 -46.67 21.68 77.21
C VAL A 2 -45.91 21.01 76.08
N THR A 3 -46.37 21.17 74.85
CA THR A 3 -45.69 20.65 73.65
C THR A 3 -45.14 21.84 72.87
N ALA A 4 -43.85 21.80 72.55
CA ALA A 4 -43.21 22.73 71.63
C ALA A 4 -42.74 21.96 70.40
N THR A 5 -42.96 22.52 69.21
CA THR A 5 -42.53 21.94 67.94
C THR A 5 -41.56 22.89 67.24
N ALA A 6 -40.53 22.33 66.63
CA ALA A 6 -39.57 23.04 65.79
C ALA A 6 -39.37 22.25 64.49
N ASN A 7 -39.18 22.97 63.38
CA ASN A 7 -38.89 22.37 62.08
C ASN A 7 -37.42 22.65 61.73
N TYR A 8 -36.75 21.66 61.17
CA TYR A 8 -35.40 21.79 60.63
C TYR A 8 -35.41 21.37 59.16
N THR A 9 -34.85 22.21 58.29
CA THR A 9 -34.69 21.90 56.86
C THR A 9 -33.33 21.25 56.65
N ILE A 10 -33.34 20.03 56.13
CA ILE A 10 -32.11 19.30 55.78
C ILE A 10 -31.35 20.05 54.69
N THR A 11 -30.05 20.22 54.93
CA THR A 11 -29.09 20.82 53.99
C THR A 11 -28.24 19.74 53.31
N GLN A 12 -27.49 20.10 52.27
CA GLN A 12 -26.53 19.16 51.67
C GLN A 12 -25.45 18.73 52.65
N ALA A 13 -25.01 19.62 53.54
CA ALA A 13 -24.04 19.28 54.59
C ALA A 13 -24.59 18.22 55.56
N ASP A 14 -25.90 18.24 55.84
CA ASP A 14 -26.56 17.22 56.66
C ASP A 14 -26.61 15.86 55.96
N LEU A 15 -26.89 15.84 54.64
CA LEU A 15 -26.84 14.63 53.83
C LEU A 15 -25.42 14.06 53.75
N ASP A 16 -24.42 14.92 53.52
CA ASP A 16 -23.00 14.54 53.45
C ASP A 16 -22.49 14.02 54.81
N ASN A 17 -22.95 14.59 55.91
CA ASN A 17 -22.63 14.14 57.28
C ASN A 17 -23.33 12.81 57.66
N GLY A 18 -24.35 12.39 56.92
CA GLY A 18 -25.05 11.12 57.13
C GLY A 18 -26.06 11.11 58.29
N SER A 19 -26.14 12.18 59.08
CA SER A 19 -27.13 12.30 60.17
C SER A 19 -27.24 13.73 60.70
N VAL A 20 -28.35 14.02 61.39
CA VAL A 20 -28.60 15.25 62.16
C VAL A 20 -29.03 14.87 63.56
N THR A 21 -28.30 15.34 64.57
CA THR A 21 -28.67 15.19 65.98
C THR A 21 -29.25 16.49 66.52
N ASN A 22 -30.48 16.44 67.03
CA ASN A 22 -31.10 17.55 67.75
C ASN A 22 -31.06 17.28 69.26
N THR A 23 -30.79 18.32 70.04
CA THR A 23 -30.62 18.21 71.49
C THR A 23 -31.43 19.29 72.19
N ALA A 24 -32.24 18.91 73.18
CA ALA A 24 -33.17 19.80 73.88
C ALA A 24 -32.98 19.78 75.40
N THR A 25 -33.28 20.91 76.02
CA THR A 25 -33.36 21.12 77.48
C THR A 25 -34.53 22.05 77.78
N ALA A 26 -35.18 21.89 78.93
CA ALA A 26 -36.22 22.80 79.44
C ALA A 26 -35.75 23.52 80.71
N SER A 27 -36.15 24.77 80.91
CA SER A 27 -35.81 25.53 82.13
C SER A 27 -36.97 26.38 82.63
N GLY A 28 -37.08 26.55 83.95
CA GLY A 28 -38.06 27.43 84.59
C GLY A 28 -37.77 27.63 86.08
N ASN A 29 -38.01 28.84 86.61
CA ASN A 29 -37.75 29.22 88.00
C ASN A 29 -36.37 28.73 88.53
N GLU A 30 -35.30 29.03 87.79
CA GLU A 30 -33.90 28.67 88.14
C GLU A 30 -33.59 27.16 88.14
N VAL A 31 -34.49 26.30 87.66
CA VAL A 31 -34.25 24.85 87.47
C VAL A 31 -34.12 24.53 85.98
N THR A 32 -33.17 23.66 85.62
CA THR A 32 -32.98 23.12 84.26
C THR A 32 -33.18 21.61 84.26
N SER A 33 -33.82 21.07 83.22
CA SER A 33 -33.97 19.63 83.02
C SER A 33 -32.63 18.97 82.66
N ASN A 34 -32.61 17.64 82.64
CA ASN A 34 -31.59 16.93 81.88
C ASN A 34 -31.68 17.30 80.39
N GLN A 35 -30.59 17.01 79.68
CA GLN A 35 -30.55 17.04 78.24
C GLN A 35 -31.18 15.76 77.67
N ASP A 36 -31.88 15.90 76.54
CA ASP A 36 -32.37 14.79 75.73
C ASP A 36 -31.98 15.03 74.27
N SER A 37 -31.72 13.97 73.50
CA SER A 37 -31.27 14.07 72.12
C SER A 37 -31.89 13.01 71.23
N GLU A 38 -32.17 13.39 69.99
CA GLU A 38 -32.66 12.49 68.96
C GLU A 38 -31.83 12.66 67.68
N THR A 39 -31.53 11.55 67.00
CA THR A 39 -30.72 11.55 65.78
C THR A 39 -31.52 11.01 64.61
N ALA A 40 -31.70 11.85 63.58
CA ALA A 40 -32.19 11.41 62.29
C ALA A 40 -31.02 11.00 61.41
N THR A 41 -30.99 9.76 60.93
CA THR A 41 -29.98 9.29 59.97
C THR A 41 -30.41 9.59 58.54
N ALA A 42 -29.46 9.96 57.68
CA ALA A 42 -29.68 10.14 56.26
C ALA A 42 -29.50 8.81 55.51
N ASN A 43 -30.32 8.57 54.49
CA ASN A 43 -30.10 7.46 53.57
C ASN A 43 -29.18 7.94 52.43
N GLN A 44 -27.87 7.71 52.58
CA GLN A 44 -26.87 8.15 51.61
C GLN A 44 -26.82 7.20 50.40
N THR A 45 -26.75 7.76 49.21
CA THR A 45 -26.64 7.03 47.94
C THR A 45 -25.45 7.59 47.17
N PHE A 46 -24.40 6.79 47.05
CA PHE A 46 -23.19 7.11 46.30
C PHE A 46 -23.34 6.52 44.90
N ASP A 47 -23.47 7.37 43.88
CA ASP A 47 -23.56 6.91 42.51
C ASP A 47 -23.12 8.03 41.55
N TYR A 48 -22.60 7.65 40.39
CA TYR A 48 -22.22 8.58 39.33
C TYR A 48 -22.34 7.92 37.96
N THR A 49 -22.33 8.67 36.88
CA THR A 49 -22.18 8.12 35.51
C THR A 49 -20.91 8.63 34.89
N ILE A 50 -20.33 7.87 33.98
CA ILE A 50 -19.24 8.29 33.11
C ILE A 50 -19.70 8.14 31.67
N THR A 51 -19.43 9.15 30.84
CA THR A 51 -19.56 9.07 29.39
C THR A 51 -18.26 9.49 28.74
N LYS A 52 -18.01 8.97 27.54
CA LYS A 52 -16.85 9.27 26.71
C LYS A 52 -17.31 9.44 25.28
N VAL A 53 -16.78 10.46 24.62
CA VAL A 53 -17.09 10.78 23.23
C VAL A 53 -15.79 11.25 22.57
N ALA A 54 -15.55 10.81 21.33
CA ALA A 54 -14.51 11.35 20.46
C ALA A 54 -15.09 12.49 19.61
N ASP A 55 -14.26 13.46 19.24
CA ASP A 55 -14.65 14.55 18.36
C ASP A 55 -14.83 14.11 16.89
N ILE A 56 -14.15 13.03 16.49
CA ILE A 56 -14.27 12.37 15.18
C ILE A 56 -14.78 10.93 15.31
N GLN A 57 -15.36 10.40 14.23
CA GLN A 57 -15.81 9.00 14.15
C GLN A 57 -14.90 8.12 13.30
N THR A 58 -14.15 8.73 12.38
CA THR A 58 -13.17 8.04 11.53
C THR A 58 -11.89 8.85 11.42
N TYR A 59 -10.80 8.17 11.10
CA TYR A 59 -9.47 8.73 10.86
C TYR A 59 -8.83 8.06 9.64
N SER A 60 -7.86 8.70 8.99
CA SER A 60 -7.28 8.17 7.75
C SER A 60 -5.77 8.36 7.60
N ALA A 61 -5.13 9.06 8.54
CA ALA A 61 -3.71 9.38 8.50
C ALA A 61 -3.04 9.22 9.87
N VAL A 62 -1.73 8.92 9.83
CA VAL A 62 -0.85 8.99 11.00
C VAL A 62 -0.74 10.43 11.47
N ASP A 63 -0.55 10.62 12.77
CA ASP A 63 -0.48 11.92 13.46
C ASP A 63 -1.79 12.73 13.41
N GLU A 64 -2.90 12.13 12.97
CA GLU A 64 -4.23 12.70 13.16
C GLU A 64 -4.55 12.75 14.66
N GLU A 65 -5.01 13.90 15.14
CA GLU A 65 -5.32 14.12 16.56
C GLU A 65 -6.79 13.82 16.83
N VAL A 66 -7.05 13.08 17.90
CA VAL A 66 -8.38 12.72 18.39
C VAL A 66 -8.57 13.30 19.78
N ASP A 67 -9.56 14.17 19.94
CA ASP A 67 -9.94 14.75 21.21
C ASP A 67 -11.03 13.91 21.87
N TYR A 68 -10.74 13.37 23.06
CA TYR A 68 -11.71 12.66 23.87
C TYR A 68 -12.26 13.56 24.97
N THR A 69 -13.59 13.67 25.01
CA THR A 69 -14.32 14.32 26.11
C THR A 69 -14.89 13.26 27.06
N ILE A 70 -14.43 13.28 28.31
CA ILE A 70 -14.91 12.40 29.39
C ILE A 70 -15.77 13.24 30.34
N THR A 71 -17.02 12.83 30.56
CA THR A 71 -17.93 13.52 31.49
C THR A 71 -18.32 12.60 32.64
N VAL A 72 -18.05 13.04 33.87
CA VAL A 72 -18.47 12.35 35.10
C VAL A 72 -19.60 13.14 35.75
N LYS A 73 -20.74 12.51 35.98
CA LYS A 73 -21.93 13.13 36.60
C LYS A 73 -22.26 12.45 37.92
N ASN A 74 -22.40 13.20 39.00
CA ASN A 74 -22.89 12.65 40.26
C ASN A 74 -24.42 12.42 40.18
N THR A 75 -24.86 11.17 40.25
CA THR A 75 -26.27 10.76 40.23
C THR A 75 -26.79 10.37 41.62
N GLY A 76 -25.90 10.37 42.62
CA GLY A 76 -26.21 10.16 44.02
C GLY A 76 -26.79 11.40 44.72
N ASN A 77 -26.99 11.31 46.03
CA ASN A 77 -27.53 12.39 46.87
C ASN A 77 -26.51 12.99 47.85
N VAL A 78 -25.24 12.56 47.77
CA VAL A 78 -24.12 13.06 48.57
C VAL A 78 -23.02 13.60 47.69
N THR A 79 -22.28 14.58 48.19
CA THR A 79 -21.09 15.12 47.52
C THR A 79 -20.01 14.05 47.45
N LEU A 80 -19.58 13.68 46.24
CA LEU A 80 -18.47 12.76 46.01
C LEU A 80 -17.16 13.54 46.06
N LYS A 81 -16.13 13.03 46.73
CA LYS A 81 -14.82 13.67 46.84
C LYS A 81 -13.70 12.71 46.50
N GLY A 82 -12.80 13.13 45.61
CA GLY A 82 -11.67 12.31 45.16
C GLY A 82 -12.08 11.19 44.20
N ILE A 83 -12.87 11.51 43.17
CA ILE A 83 -13.10 10.57 42.06
C ILE A 83 -11.85 10.57 41.20
N VAL A 84 -11.18 9.43 41.07
CA VAL A 84 -9.99 9.28 40.20
C VAL A 84 -10.47 8.86 38.82
N VAL A 85 -10.02 9.52 37.77
CA VAL A 85 -10.35 9.23 36.38
C VAL A 85 -9.07 8.93 35.61
N THR A 86 -8.97 7.71 35.09
CA THR A 86 -7.82 7.25 34.31
C THR A 86 -8.22 6.87 32.89
N ASP A 87 -7.36 7.18 31.92
CA ASP A 87 -7.44 6.73 30.54
C ASP A 87 -6.06 6.18 30.12
N PRO A 88 -5.89 4.85 30.03
CA PRO A 88 -4.61 4.25 29.69
C PRO A 88 -4.12 4.57 28.27
N LEU A 89 -5.02 4.82 27.31
CA LEU A 89 -4.64 5.08 25.92
C LEU A 89 -4.00 6.47 25.79
N THR A 90 -4.61 7.46 26.42
CA THR A 90 -4.11 8.85 26.39
C THR A 90 -3.14 9.19 27.53
N GLY A 91 -3.08 8.34 28.55
CA GLY A 91 -2.28 8.56 29.76
C GLY A 91 -2.91 9.53 30.76
N LEU A 92 -4.19 9.87 30.62
CA LEU A 92 -4.90 10.72 31.59
C LEU A 92 -4.94 10.03 32.97
N ASP A 93 -4.62 10.78 34.02
CA ASP A 93 -4.77 10.38 35.42
C ASP A 93 -5.09 11.65 36.24
N GLU A 94 -6.39 11.93 36.40
CA GLU A 94 -6.89 13.15 37.01
C GLU A 94 -7.81 12.85 38.19
N THR A 95 -7.84 13.73 39.19
CA THR A 95 -8.72 13.57 40.36
C THR A 95 -9.74 14.71 40.41
N ILE A 96 -11.03 14.33 40.39
CA ILE A 96 -12.14 15.24 40.67
C ILE A 96 -12.25 15.39 42.19
N GLU A 97 -11.73 16.50 42.70
CA GLU A 97 -11.65 16.81 44.13
C GLU A 97 -13.01 16.78 44.84
N SER A 98 -14.06 17.30 44.19
CA SER A 98 -15.40 17.36 44.73
C SER A 98 -16.45 17.48 43.62
N LEU A 99 -17.53 16.71 43.71
CA LEU A 99 -18.65 16.71 42.77
C LEU A 99 -19.97 16.63 43.55
N ALA A 100 -20.71 17.73 43.61
CA ALA A 100 -21.98 17.78 44.34
C ALA A 100 -23.08 16.99 43.59
N PRO A 101 -24.17 16.59 44.27
CA PRO A 101 -25.28 15.90 43.61
C PRO A 101 -25.83 16.66 42.39
N GLY A 102 -25.90 15.98 41.25
CA GLY A 102 -26.39 16.54 39.99
C GLY A 102 -25.35 17.30 39.16
N ASP A 103 -24.17 17.63 39.73
CA ASP A 103 -23.10 18.31 39.01
C ASP A 103 -22.33 17.35 38.08
N GLU A 104 -21.66 17.95 37.10
CA GLU A 104 -20.82 17.28 36.10
C GLU A 104 -19.40 17.85 36.12
N SER A 105 -18.40 16.98 35.93
CA SER A 105 -17.02 17.36 35.65
C SER A 105 -16.66 16.87 34.25
N VAL A 106 -16.01 17.73 33.48
CA VAL A 106 -15.57 17.44 32.11
C VAL A 106 -14.04 17.45 32.06
N LEU A 107 -13.48 16.36 31.54
CA LEU A 107 -12.05 16.15 31.34
C LEU A 107 -11.82 15.97 29.84
N VAL A 108 -10.75 16.57 29.32
CA VAL A 108 -10.35 16.45 27.91
C VAL A 108 -8.95 15.87 27.83
N THR A 109 -8.72 15.00 26.87
CA THR A 109 -7.43 14.34 26.64
C THR A 109 -7.31 13.97 25.17
N THR A 110 -6.09 13.94 24.64
CA THR A 110 -5.84 13.77 23.20
C THR A 110 -5.07 12.49 22.91
N TYR A 111 -5.27 11.94 21.71
CA TYR A 111 -4.52 10.80 21.19
C TYR A 111 -4.05 11.10 19.76
N LEU A 112 -2.81 10.72 19.43
CA LEU A 112 -2.30 10.80 18.06
C LEU A 112 -2.37 9.41 17.42
N ILE A 113 -3.03 9.32 16.27
CA ILE A 113 -3.15 8.08 15.50
C ILE A 113 -1.76 7.60 15.06
N THR A 114 -1.49 6.32 15.29
CA THR A 114 -0.26 5.64 14.87
C THR A 114 -0.50 4.79 13.61
N GLN A 115 0.58 4.35 12.96
CA GLN A 115 0.46 3.40 11.85
C GLN A 115 -0.16 2.06 12.29
N VAL A 116 0.10 1.63 13.53
CA VAL A 116 -0.51 0.41 14.08
C VAL A 116 -2.02 0.54 14.15
N ASP A 117 -2.53 1.72 14.57
CA ASP A 117 -3.97 1.98 14.61
C ASP A 117 -4.60 1.89 13.20
N LEU A 118 -3.97 2.53 12.19
CA LEU A 118 -4.40 2.44 10.80
C LEU A 118 -4.39 1.00 10.28
N ASP A 119 -3.37 0.21 10.62
CA ASP A 119 -3.24 -1.17 10.19
C ASP A 119 -4.27 -2.09 10.90
N GLU A 120 -4.58 -1.84 12.18
CA GLU A 120 -5.62 -2.54 12.95
C GLU A 120 -7.04 -2.22 12.48
N GLY A 121 -7.26 -1.00 11.98
CA GLY A 121 -8.52 -0.58 11.37
C GLY A 121 -9.50 0.11 12.32
N PHE A 122 -9.18 0.22 13.61
CA PHE A 122 -9.99 0.94 14.61
C PHE A 122 -9.16 1.26 15.86
N VAL A 123 -9.58 2.27 16.62
CA VAL A 123 -9.05 2.57 17.97
C VAL A 123 -10.19 2.43 18.97
N THR A 124 -9.98 1.64 20.01
CA THR A 124 -10.88 1.58 21.18
C THR A 124 -10.25 2.31 22.34
N ASN A 125 -10.90 3.37 22.83
CA ASN A 125 -10.44 4.09 24.01
C ASN A 125 -11.41 3.88 25.18
N THR A 126 -10.89 3.45 26.34
CA THR A 126 -11.68 3.22 27.55
C THR A 126 -11.17 4.08 28.71
N ALA A 127 -12.04 4.94 29.24
CA ALA A 127 -11.80 5.65 30.50
C ALA A 127 -12.45 4.90 31.67
N THR A 128 -11.82 4.98 32.84
CA THR A 128 -12.31 4.43 34.10
C THR A 128 -12.39 5.56 35.12
N ALA A 129 -13.54 5.71 35.78
CA ALA A 129 -13.70 6.54 36.96
C ALA A 129 -13.87 5.63 38.19
N SER A 130 -13.23 6.00 39.30
CA SER A 130 -13.22 5.22 40.53
C SER A 130 -13.47 6.12 41.74
N PHE A 131 -14.40 5.70 42.59
CA PHE A 131 -14.74 6.36 43.86
C PHE A 131 -14.97 5.28 44.93
N GLY A 132 -14.03 5.15 45.88
CA GLY A 132 -14.06 4.05 46.85
C GLY A 132 -14.02 2.68 46.14
N GLU A 133 -15.05 1.86 46.38
CA GLU A 133 -15.22 0.56 45.69
C GLU A 133 -16.07 0.65 44.41
N ILE A 134 -16.60 1.83 44.08
CA ILE A 134 -17.42 2.03 42.88
C ILE A 134 -16.52 2.39 41.72
N GLU A 135 -16.48 1.52 40.72
CA GLU A 135 -15.76 1.72 39.47
C GLU A 135 -16.75 1.70 38.30
N LYS A 136 -16.63 2.66 37.37
CA LYS A 136 -17.39 2.69 36.13
C LYS A 136 -16.49 3.02 34.96
N THR A 137 -16.79 2.43 33.80
CA THR A 137 -16.04 2.66 32.58
C THR A 137 -16.92 3.24 31.48
N ALA A 138 -16.29 3.98 30.57
CA ALA A 138 -16.90 4.40 29.31
C ALA A 138 -15.89 4.18 28.18
N SER A 139 -16.34 3.53 27.12
CA SER A 139 -15.54 3.22 25.93
C SER A 139 -16.08 3.94 24.71
N GLU A 140 -15.18 4.35 23.83
CA GLU A 140 -15.48 4.93 22.51
C GLU A 140 -14.66 4.18 21.45
N ILE A 141 -15.24 3.98 20.26
CA ILE A 141 -14.59 3.30 19.14
C ILE A 141 -14.66 4.20 17.92
N ILE A 142 -13.49 4.50 17.35
CA ILE A 142 -13.33 5.21 16.08
C ILE A 142 -12.72 4.25 15.06
N ASN A 143 -13.16 4.33 13.80
CA ASN A 143 -12.71 3.39 12.75
C ASN A 143 -11.72 4.06 11.80
N ALA A 144 -10.75 3.29 11.29
CA ALA A 144 -9.87 3.76 10.24
C ALA A 144 -10.57 3.70 8.88
N ASP A 145 -10.41 4.75 8.07
CA ASP A 145 -10.70 4.74 6.65
C ASP A 145 -9.48 4.16 5.89
N GLN A 146 -9.37 2.83 5.89
CA GLN A 146 -8.28 2.12 5.21
C GLN A 146 -8.42 2.19 3.69
N ASN A 147 -7.35 2.60 3.02
CA ASN A 147 -7.21 2.71 1.57
C ASN A 147 -5.88 2.07 1.13
N PRO A 148 -5.78 0.74 1.12
CA PRO A 148 -4.60 0.04 0.59
C PRO A 148 -4.47 0.29 -0.91
N PHE A 149 -3.26 0.60 -1.36
CA PHE A 149 -2.99 0.78 -2.77
C PHE A 149 -1.54 0.43 -3.09
N LEU A 150 -1.34 -0.20 -4.23
CA LEU A 150 -0.03 -0.59 -4.73
C LEU A 150 0.20 0.14 -6.06
N ASP A 151 1.42 0.55 -6.32
CA ASP A 151 1.84 1.04 -7.63
C ASP A 151 3.04 0.21 -8.11
N ILE A 152 3.12 0.00 -9.41
CA ILE A 152 4.24 -0.69 -10.04
C ILE A 152 4.68 0.09 -11.26
N THR A 153 5.98 0.32 -11.38
CA THR A 153 6.59 0.88 -12.57
C THR A 153 7.64 -0.07 -13.12
N LYS A 154 7.82 -0.02 -14.44
CA LYS A 154 8.78 -0.85 -15.13
C LYS A 154 9.45 -0.03 -16.22
N VAL A 155 10.78 -0.01 -16.20
CA VAL A 155 11.59 0.77 -17.14
C VAL A 155 12.68 -0.11 -17.73
N ALA A 156 12.81 -0.08 -19.05
CA ALA A 156 13.97 -0.65 -19.74
C ALA A 156 15.13 0.36 -19.82
N ASP A 157 16.36 -0.13 -19.66
CA ASP A 157 17.59 0.64 -19.84
C ASP A 157 17.76 1.19 -21.27
N ASN A 158 17.23 0.47 -22.26
CA ASN A 158 17.24 0.83 -23.67
C ASN A 158 15.83 0.73 -24.26
N LYS A 159 15.51 1.61 -25.21
CA LYS A 159 14.22 1.61 -25.93
C LYS A 159 14.27 0.89 -27.28
N THR A 160 15.45 0.50 -27.72
CA THR A 160 15.65 -0.22 -28.98
C THR A 160 16.77 -1.25 -28.90
N TYR A 161 16.72 -2.28 -29.75
CA TYR A 161 17.79 -3.27 -29.96
C TYR A 161 17.95 -3.58 -31.46
N ASP A 162 19.10 -4.10 -31.89
CA ASP A 162 19.36 -4.37 -33.31
C ASP A 162 20.11 -5.68 -33.61
N ALA A 163 20.55 -6.39 -32.57
CA ALA A 163 21.32 -7.62 -32.71
C ALA A 163 20.94 -8.69 -31.68
N VAL A 164 21.03 -9.95 -32.11
CA VAL A 164 20.88 -11.12 -31.24
C VAL A 164 21.95 -11.07 -30.15
N GLY A 165 21.56 -11.37 -28.91
CA GLY A 165 22.45 -11.29 -27.75
C GLY A 165 22.54 -9.89 -27.13
N ASN A 166 21.88 -8.86 -27.68
CA ASN A 166 21.63 -7.64 -26.90
C ASN A 166 20.90 -8.00 -25.61
N VAL A 167 21.31 -7.40 -24.48
CA VAL A 167 20.67 -7.60 -23.18
C VAL A 167 19.91 -6.33 -22.85
N ILE A 168 18.62 -6.47 -22.55
CA ILE A 168 17.79 -5.40 -22.01
C ILE A 168 17.71 -5.62 -20.50
N THR A 169 18.11 -4.61 -19.74
CA THR A 169 17.93 -4.60 -18.28
C THR A 169 16.63 -3.88 -17.95
N TYR A 170 15.80 -4.49 -17.13
CA TYR A 170 14.56 -3.92 -16.62
C TYR A 170 14.70 -3.59 -15.14
N THR A 171 14.33 -2.37 -14.78
CA THR A 171 14.13 -1.97 -13.39
C THR A 171 12.62 -1.97 -13.11
N ILE A 172 12.20 -2.76 -12.12
CA ILE A 172 10.83 -2.81 -11.62
C ILE A 172 10.82 -2.14 -10.25
N THR A 173 9.96 -1.16 -10.04
CA THR A 173 9.77 -0.52 -8.73
C THR A 173 8.34 -0.73 -8.28
N VAL A 174 8.17 -1.33 -7.11
CA VAL A 174 6.88 -1.55 -6.46
C VAL A 174 6.78 -0.59 -5.28
N THR A 175 5.70 0.17 -5.18
CA THR A 175 5.50 1.20 -4.14
C THR A 175 4.17 1.00 -3.46
N ASN A 176 4.13 1.08 -2.13
CA ASN A 176 2.86 1.18 -1.40
C ASN A 176 2.43 2.65 -1.40
N THR A 177 1.44 3.01 -2.21
CA THR A 177 0.89 4.38 -2.22
C THR A 177 -0.43 4.48 -1.45
N GLY A 178 -0.81 3.43 -0.72
CA GLY A 178 -1.93 3.42 0.22
C GLY A 178 -1.56 3.99 1.59
N ASN A 179 -2.48 3.86 2.55
CA ASN A 179 -2.29 4.36 3.93
C ASN A 179 -2.12 3.25 4.99
N ILE A 180 -2.10 1.98 4.59
CA ILE A 180 -1.82 0.86 5.50
C ILE A 180 -0.58 0.10 5.08
N THR A 181 0.07 -0.56 6.03
CA THR A 181 1.17 -1.47 5.77
C THR A 181 0.69 -2.68 4.97
N LEU A 182 1.32 -2.92 3.82
CA LEU A 182 1.03 -4.09 2.98
C LEU A 182 2.01 -5.22 3.33
N ASN A 183 1.51 -6.45 3.36
CA ASN A 183 2.31 -7.64 3.66
C ASN A 183 2.17 -8.66 2.54
N GLU A 184 3.21 -9.48 2.35
CA GLU A 184 3.21 -10.60 1.39
C GLU A 184 2.85 -10.17 -0.04
N ILE A 185 3.59 -9.18 -0.59
CA ILE A 185 3.40 -8.73 -1.97
C ILE A 185 4.22 -9.62 -2.90
N GLU A 186 3.53 -10.37 -3.77
CA GLU A 186 4.13 -11.20 -4.81
C GLU A 186 4.48 -10.34 -6.03
N VAL A 187 5.72 -10.41 -6.51
CA VAL A 187 6.20 -9.67 -7.68
C VAL A 187 6.71 -10.66 -8.72
N SER A 188 6.10 -10.65 -9.90
CA SER A 188 6.45 -11.59 -10.98
C SER A 188 6.67 -10.90 -12.33
N ASP A 189 7.62 -11.41 -13.09
CA ASP A 189 7.89 -11.02 -14.48
C ASP A 189 8.10 -12.30 -15.32
N PRO A 190 7.07 -12.76 -16.05
CA PRO A 190 7.15 -14.02 -16.78
C PRO A 190 8.19 -14.05 -17.92
N LEU A 191 8.51 -12.89 -18.52
CA LEU A 191 9.45 -12.85 -19.64
C LEU A 191 10.89 -13.10 -19.16
N THR A 192 11.24 -12.52 -18.02
CA THR A 192 12.58 -12.61 -17.45
C THR A 192 12.71 -13.74 -16.42
N GLY A 193 11.58 -14.26 -15.93
CA GLY A 193 11.52 -15.29 -14.90
C GLY A 193 11.68 -14.78 -13.47
N LEU A 194 11.50 -13.47 -13.23
CA LEU A 194 11.50 -12.91 -11.87
C LEU A 194 10.28 -13.43 -11.10
N ASP A 195 10.50 -13.88 -9.87
CA ASP A 195 9.48 -14.32 -8.92
C ASP A 195 10.01 -14.02 -7.50
N GLU A 196 9.57 -12.89 -6.94
CA GLU A 196 10.06 -12.33 -5.69
C GLU A 196 8.91 -12.02 -4.73
N LEU A 197 9.20 -11.97 -3.42
CA LEU A 197 8.23 -11.66 -2.38
C LEU A 197 8.71 -10.50 -1.51
N ILE A 198 7.94 -9.42 -1.45
CA ILE A 198 8.15 -8.36 -0.46
C ILE A 198 7.37 -8.74 0.79
N SER A 199 8.05 -8.99 1.90
CA SER A 199 7.39 -9.43 3.14
C SER A 199 6.51 -8.34 3.76
N VAL A 200 7.00 -7.09 3.75
CA VAL A 200 6.33 -5.92 4.32
C VAL A 200 6.69 -4.68 3.51
N LEU A 201 5.72 -3.81 3.26
CA LEU A 201 5.92 -2.51 2.61
C LEU A 201 5.05 -1.47 3.29
N SER A 202 5.67 -0.57 4.06
CA SER A 202 4.97 0.50 4.77
C SER A 202 4.47 1.58 3.79
N PRO A 203 3.46 2.39 4.17
CA PRO A 203 2.98 3.48 3.33
C PRO A 203 4.10 4.41 2.88
N GLY A 204 4.16 4.67 1.57
CA GLY A 204 5.17 5.51 0.93
C GLY A 204 6.50 4.83 0.61
N ASP A 205 6.74 3.61 1.11
CA ASP A 205 7.97 2.87 0.81
C ASP A 205 7.91 2.18 -0.56
N SER A 206 9.10 1.97 -1.14
CA SER A 206 9.28 1.29 -2.41
C SER A 206 10.36 0.20 -2.32
N GLU A 207 10.16 -0.86 -3.08
CA GLU A 207 11.17 -1.90 -3.33
C GLU A 207 11.50 -1.97 -4.82
N VAL A 208 12.78 -2.21 -5.13
CA VAL A 208 13.32 -2.17 -6.49
C VAL A 208 13.94 -3.50 -6.85
N PHE A 209 13.54 -4.05 -8.00
CA PHE A 209 14.09 -5.28 -8.56
C PHE A 209 14.74 -5.00 -9.92
N GLU A 210 15.88 -5.63 -10.16
CA GLU A 210 16.54 -5.63 -11.47
C GLU A 210 16.49 -7.03 -12.06
N THR A 211 16.09 -7.12 -13.33
CA THR A 211 16.06 -8.37 -14.09
C THR A 211 16.43 -8.09 -15.54
N SER A 212 16.77 -9.11 -16.33
CA SER A 212 17.26 -8.90 -17.70
C SER A 212 16.72 -9.92 -18.69
N TYR A 213 16.66 -9.52 -19.97
CA TYR A 213 16.24 -10.37 -21.08
C TYR A 213 17.24 -10.27 -22.22
N THR A 214 17.65 -11.42 -22.78
CA THR A 214 18.59 -11.48 -23.91
C THR A 214 17.82 -11.68 -25.21
N ILE A 215 18.02 -10.76 -26.16
CA ILE A 215 17.35 -10.74 -27.46
C ILE A 215 17.71 -11.98 -28.28
N SER A 216 16.66 -12.67 -28.76
CA SER A 216 16.71 -13.77 -29.69
C SER A 216 16.55 -13.30 -31.15
N GLN A 217 16.69 -14.22 -32.10
CA GLN A 217 16.39 -13.91 -33.50
C GLN A 217 14.90 -13.65 -33.73
N ASP A 218 14.03 -14.39 -33.03
CA ASP A 218 12.59 -14.25 -33.16
C ASP A 218 12.14 -12.85 -32.69
N ASP A 219 12.75 -12.30 -31.64
CA ASP A 219 12.46 -10.92 -31.20
C ASP A 219 12.80 -9.85 -32.25
N ILE A 220 13.85 -10.07 -33.05
CA ILE A 220 14.20 -9.16 -34.16
C ILE A 220 13.17 -9.29 -35.28
N GLU A 221 12.69 -10.50 -35.58
CA GLU A 221 11.64 -10.77 -36.57
C GLU A 221 10.30 -10.15 -36.15
N ASP A 222 9.93 -10.32 -34.87
CA ASP A 222 8.69 -9.80 -34.27
C ASP A 222 8.67 -8.27 -34.18
N GLY A 223 9.84 -7.63 -34.20
CA GLY A 223 9.98 -6.18 -34.30
C GLY A 223 9.86 -5.42 -32.98
N GLN A 224 9.46 -6.09 -31.90
CA GLN A 224 9.46 -5.54 -30.54
C GLN A 224 9.43 -6.64 -29.48
N VAL A 225 9.97 -6.34 -28.31
CA VAL A 225 9.78 -7.10 -27.08
C VAL A 225 8.81 -6.32 -26.18
N VAL A 226 7.73 -6.98 -25.76
CA VAL A 226 6.82 -6.46 -24.73
C VAL A 226 7.08 -7.23 -23.45
N ASN A 227 7.45 -6.53 -22.39
CA ASN A 227 7.66 -7.13 -21.08
C ASN A 227 6.64 -6.57 -20.07
N THR A 228 5.93 -7.46 -19.35
CA THR A 228 4.95 -7.07 -18.33
C THR A 228 5.31 -7.70 -16.99
N ALA A 229 5.50 -6.86 -15.98
CA ALA A 229 5.61 -7.29 -14.58
C ALA A 229 4.25 -7.11 -13.87
N THR A 230 4.00 -7.94 -12.87
CA THR A 230 2.80 -7.91 -12.02
C THR A 230 3.22 -7.85 -10.56
N ALA A 231 2.62 -6.97 -9.77
CA ALA A 231 2.72 -6.99 -8.32
C ALA A 231 1.33 -7.22 -7.71
N LYS A 232 1.23 -8.11 -6.72
CA LYS A 232 -0.05 -8.56 -6.18
C LYS A 232 -0.01 -8.68 -4.66
N VAL A 233 -1.06 -8.20 -4.00
CA VAL A 233 -1.29 -8.34 -2.56
C VAL A 233 -2.77 -8.54 -2.28
N GLY A 234 -3.14 -9.71 -1.74
CA GLY A 234 -4.55 -10.07 -1.57
C GLY A 234 -5.33 -9.97 -2.89
N GLU A 235 -6.31 -9.08 -2.94
CA GLU A 235 -7.11 -8.81 -4.15
C GLU A 235 -6.57 -7.65 -5.02
N ILE A 236 -5.58 -6.89 -4.55
CA ILE A 236 -4.93 -5.83 -5.33
C ILE A 236 -3.92 -6.49 -6.28
N GLU A 237 -4.05 -6.22 -7.57
CA GLU A 237 -3.15 -6.68 -8.62
C GLU A 237 -2.87 -5.53 -9.57
N GLU A 238 -1.61 -5.12 -9.68
CA GLU A 238 -1.16 -4.04 -10.54
C GLU A 238 -0.12 -4.53 -11.52
N LYS A 239 -0.09 -3.92 -12.71
CA LYS A 239 0.77 -4.35 -13.82
C LYS A 239 1.48 -3.18 -14.46
N ALA A 240 2.76 -3.39 -14.78
CA ALA A 240 3.55 -2.45 -15.56
C ALA A 240 4.13 -3.15 -16.79
N SER A 241 3.84 -2.58 -17.97
CA SER A 241 4.38 -3.05 -19.23
C SER A 241 5.38 -2.06 -19.81
N GLU A 242 6.42 -2.58 -20.45
CA GLU A 242 7.43 -1.82 -21.19
C GLU A 242 7.59 -2.44 -22.58
N ILE A 243 7.79 -1.58 -23.59
CA ILE A 243 7.97 -2.01 -24.97
C ILE A 243 9.32 -1.51 -25.47
N VAL A 244 10.13 -2.44 -25.99
CA VAL A 244 11.42 -2.14 -26.61
C VAL A 244 11.36 -2.57 -28.08
N SER A 245 11.69 -1.68 -29.01
CA SER A 245 11.52 -1.94 -30.45
C SER A 245 12.80 -2.43 -31.14
N ALA A 246 12.68 -3.39 -32.05
CA ALA A 246 13.79 -3.82 -32.90
C ALA A 246 14.09 -2.78 -33.99
N ILE A 247 15.36 -2.57 -34.28
CA ILE A 247 15.82 -1.86 -35.49
C ILE A 247 16.05 -2.91 -36.57
N GLN A 248 15.03 -3.14 -37.38
CA GLN A 248 15.10 -4.10 -38.50
C GLN A 248 15.82 -3.49 -39.72
N ARG A 249 16.79 -4.23 -40.26
CA ARG A 249 17.62 -3.87 -41.42
C ARG A 249 17.70 -5.04 -42.37
N ALA A 250 16.85 -5.05 -43.40
CA ALA A 250 16.98 -5.98 -44.52
C ALA A 250 18.14 -5.56 -45.43
N SER A 251 19.05 -6.48 -45.74
CA SER A 251 20.15 -6.23 -46.68
C SER A 251 20.59 -7.54 -47.34
N ILE A 252 20.92 -7.49 -48.62
CA ILE A 252 21.34 -8.66 -49.40
C ILE A 252 22.54 -8.30 -50.26
N ASN A 253 23.49 -9.21 -50.36
CA ASN A 253 24.68 -9.07 -51.20
C ASN A 253 24.71 -10.20 -52.23
N LEU A 254 25.18 -9.91 -53.45
CA LEU A 254 25.36 -10.88 -54.52
C LEU A 254 26.80 -10.78 -55.03
N ASN A 255 27.55 -11.87 -54.91
CA ASN A 255 28.89 -12.01 -55.47
C ASN A 255 28.85 -12.95 -56.68
N LYS A 256 29.39 -12.53 -57.82
CA LYS A 256 29.45 -13.33 -59.04
C LYS A 256 30.90 -13.52 -59.46
N VAL A 257 31.32 -14.77 -59.59
CA VAL A 257 32.67 -15.14 -60.03
C VAL A 257 32.59 -16.11 -61.21
N SER A 258 33.51 -15.97 -62.16
CA SER A 258 33.70 -16.93 -63.24
C SER A 258 34.82 -17.91 -62.91
N ASN A 259 34.76 -19.13 -63.47
CA ASN A 259 35.84 -20.10 -63.37
C ASN A 259 37.09 -19.71 -64.18
N VAL A 260 36.94 -18.82 -65.16
CA VAL A 260 38.02 -18.33 -66.04
C VAL A 260 38.02 -16.80 -66.09
N ALA A 261 39.22 -16.22 -66.22
CA ALA A 261 39.39 -14.77 -66.40
C ALA A 261 39.39 -14.33 -67.87
N THR A 262 39.74 -15.26 -68.77
CA THR A 262 39.82 -15.03 -70.23
C THR A 262 39.31 -16.26 -70.97
N VAL A 263 38.81 -16.03 -72.18
CA VAL A 263 38.40 -17.05 -73.16
C VAL A 263 39.12 -16.74 -74.48
N ASP A 264 39.46 -17.76 -75.27
CA ASP A 264 40.23 -17.60 -76.51
C ASP A 264 39.64 -18.34 -77.71
N ALA A 265 38.56 -19.11 -77.52
CA ALA A 265 37.84 -19.79 -78.58
C ALA A 265 36.31 -19.64 -78.48
N VAL A 266 35.67 -19.53 -79.65
CA VAL A 266 34.22 -19.72 -79.75
C VAL A 266 33.89 -21.16 -79.32
N GLY A 267 32.90 -21.30 -78.43
CA GLY A 267 32.54 -22.58 -77.83
C GLY A 267 33.10 -22.80 -76.42
N ASP A 268 33.98 -21.93 -75.92
CA ASP A 268 34.45 -21.97 -74.52
C ASP A 268 33.26 -21.87 -73.56
N VAL A 269 33.27 -22.68 -72.49
CA VAL A 269 32.21 -22.68 -71.47
C VAL A 269 32.69 -21.94 -70.24
N ILE A 270 32.10 -20.77 -69.99
CA ILE A 270 32.30 -20.01 -68.76
C ILE A 270 31.26 -20.48 -67.75
N VAL A 271 31.70 -21.00 -66.61
CA VAL A 271 30.85 -21.32 -65.46
C VAL A 271 30.90 -20.14 -64.50
N TYR A 272 29.72 -19.58 -64.20
CA TYR A 272 29.54 -18.54 -63.19
C TYR A 272 28.99 -19.16 -61.92
N THR A 273 29.62 -18.84 -60.78
CA THR A 273 29.08 -19.09 -59.44
C THR A 273 28.56 -17.77 -58.89
N LEU A 274 27.27 -17.71 -58.60
CA LEU A 274 26.60 -16.58 -57.97
C LEU A 274 26.30 -16.94 -56.52
N THR A 275 26.96 -16.29 -55.58
CA THR A 275 26.72 -16.44 -54.14
C THR A 275 25.90 -15.26 -53.64
N VAL A 276 24.69 -15.54 -53.18
CA VAL A 276 23.83 -14.55 -52.54
C VAL A 276 23.90 -14.73 -51.02
N THR A 277 24.09 -13.63 -50.29
CA THR A 277 24.27 -13.60 -48.84
C THR A 277 23.29 -12.61 -48.23
N ASN A 278 22.51 -13.02 -47.23
CA ASN A 278 21.77 -12.09 -46.39
C ASN A 278 22.75 -11.37 -45.46
N THR A 279 22.88 -10.06 -45.62
CA THR A 279 23.76 -9.18 -44.83
C THR A 279 22.99 -8.30 -43.84
N GLY A 280 21.67 -8.46 -43.80
CA GLY A 280 20.78 -7.82 -42.83
C GLY A 280 20.63 -8.62 -41.54
N ASN A 281 19.78 -8.12 -40.63
CA ASN A 281 19.44 -8.77 -39.36
C ASN A 281 18.04 -9.41 -39.34
N VAL A 282 17.30 -9.34 -40.44
CA VAL A 282 16.00 -10.02 -40.63
C VAL A 282 16.11 -11.12 -41.68
N THR A 283 15.28 -12.15 -41.55
CA THR A 283 15.17 -13.21 -42.55
C THR A 283 14.61 -12.67 -43.86
N LEU A 284 15.28 -13.00 -44.97
CA LEU A 284 14.80 -12.68 -46.31
C LEU A 284 14.04 -13.88 -46.88
N SER A 285 12.80 -13.68 -47.33
CA SER A 285 12.00 -14.72 -47.96
C SER A 285 11.96 -14.54 -49.49
N ASN A 286 11.69 -15.65 -50.20
CA ASN A 286 11.49 -15.66 -51.65
C ASN A 286 12.65 -15.03 -52.46
N VAL A 287 13.88 -15.22 -51.98
CA VAL A 287 15.07 -14.68 -52.62
C VAL A 287 15.25 -15.35 -53.98
N THR A 288 15.34 -14.56 -55.04
CA THR A 288 15.47 -15.06 -56.43
C THR A 288 16.71 -14.47 -57.09
N VAL A 289 17.54 -15.33 -57.66
CA VAL A 289 18.75 -14.97 -58.42
C VAL A 289 18.44 -15.08 -59.91
N THR A 290 18.63 -13.99 -60.64
CA THR A 290 18.44 -13.95 -62.09
C THR A 290 19.72 -13.52 -62.80
N ASP A 291 20.03 -14.19 -63.91
CA ASP A 291 21.10 -13.82 -64.84
C ASP A 291 20.57 -13.87 -66.28
N PRO A 292 20.23 -12.71 -66.87
CA PRO A 292 19.70 -12.66 -68.23
C PRO A 292 20.65 -13.20 -69.31
N LYS A 293 21.99 -13.12 -69.11
CA LYS A 293 22.96 -13.56 -70.13
C LYS A 293 23.03 -15.08 -70.23
N THR A 294 22.86 -15.78 -69.11
CA THR A 294 22.85 -17.25 -69.07
C THR A 294 21.44 -17.85 -69.04
N GLY A 295 20.42 -17.01 -68.85
CA GLY A 295 19.02 -17.42 -68.70
C GLY A 295 18.69 -17.99 -67.31
N LEU A 296 19.58 -17.83 -66.31
CA LEU A 296 19.32 -18.28 -64.94
C LEU A 296 18.13 -17.50 -64.36
N ASN A 297 17.17 -18.23 -63.80
CA ASN A 297 16.12 -17.68 -62.94
C ASN A 297 15.83 -18.72 -61.87
N GLN A 298 16.46 -18.56 -60.71
CA GLN A 298 16.40 -19.55 -59.63
C GLN A 298 15.99 -18.88 -58.31
N ASN A 299 14.89 -19.37 -57.75
CA ASN A 299 14.53 -19.08 -56.38
C ASN A 299 15.43 -19.88 -55.43
N VAL A 300 16.12 -19.21 -54.52
CA VAL A 300 16.97 -19.81 -53.50
C VAL A 300 16.27 -19.92 -52.14
N GLY A 301 14.97 -19.61 -52.09
CA GLY A 301 14.14 -19.75 -50.90
C GLY A 301 14.39 -18.65 -49.88
N THR A 302 14.56 -19.07 -48.63
CA THR A 302 14.70 -18.19 -47.46
C THR A 302 16.17 -18.12 -47.04
N LEU A 303 16.64 -16.91 -46.71
CA LEU A 303 17.98 -16.68 -46.17
C LEU A 303 17.86 -16.02 -44.80
N ASN A 304 18.17 -16.77 -43.75
CA ASN A 304 18.35 -16.22 -42.39
C ASN A 304 19.55 -15.24 -42.38
N PRO A 305 19.64 -14.32 -41.41
CA PRO A 305 20.79 -13.43 -41.27
C PRO A 305 22.14 -14.17 -41.33
N GLY A 306 23.06 -13.66 -42.16
CA GLY A 306 24.38 -14.27 -42.39
C GLY A 306 24.38 -15.51 -43.30
N ALA A 307 23.22 -16.10 -43.60
CA ALA A 307 23.15 -17.26 -44.48
C ALA A 307 23.50 -16.90 -45.93
N SER A 308 24.14 -17.84 -46.62
CA SER A 308 24.51 -17.69 -48.03
C SER A 308 24.08 -18.91 -48.84
N GLN A 309 23.64 -18.67 -50.08
CA GLN A 309 23.35 -19.73 -51.04
C GLN A 309 24.13 -19.46 -52.34
N ALA A 310 24.76 -20.50 -52.88
CA ALA A 310 25.40 -20.44 -54.19
C ALA A 310 24.53 -21.13 -55.25
N VAL A 311 24.47 -20.53 -56.44
CA VAL A 311 23.88 -21.10 -57.65
C VAL A 311 24.87 -21.00 -58.80
N ASN A 312 24.92 -22.04 -59.63
CA ASN A 312 25.82 -22.08 -60.78
C ASN A 312 25.03 -21.95 -62.08
N THR A 313 25.61 -21.25 -63.04
CA THR A 313 25.08 -21.14 -64.40
C THR A 313 26.23 -21.07 -65.39
N GLN A 314 25.97 -21.33 -66.67
CA GLN A 314 27.04 -21.37 -67.68
C GLN A 314 26.68 -20.56 -68.91
N TYR A 315 27.70 -20.06 -69.58
CA TYR A 315 27.61 -19.36 -70.85
C TYR A 315 28.59 -19.95 -71.85
N VAL A 316 28.13 -20.27 -73.06
CA VAL A 316 28.98 -20.73 -74.15
C VAL A 316 29.37 -19.51 -74.98
N VAL A 317 30.67 -19.24 -75.11
CA VAL A 317 31.21 -18.12 -75.87
C VAL A 317 30.76 -18.21 -77.32
N THR A 318 30.15 -17.15 -77.83
CA THR A 318 29.66 -17.08 -79.20
C THR A 318 30.65 -16.32 -80.08
N LEU A 319 30.48 -16.43 -81.41
CA LEU A 319 31.26 -15.61 -82.35
C LEU A 319 31.08 -14.09 -82.12
N ALA A 320 29.94 -13.68 -81.54
CA ALA A 320 29.67 -12.28 -81.22
C ALA A 320 30.42 -11.80 -79.95
N ASP A 321 30.84 -12.68 -79.06
CA ASP A 321 31.64 -12.32 -77.87
C ASP A 321 33.14 -12.19 -78.20
N MET A 322 33.58 -12.66 -79.39
CA MET A 322 34.97 -12.64 -79.85
C MET A 322 35.30 -11.46 -80.78
N ASN A 323 34.31 -10.64 -81.13
CA ASN A 323 34.43 -9.48 -82.02
C ASN A 323 34.24 -8.18 -81.24
#